data_AF-A0A947UBL7-F1
#
_entry.id   AF-A0A947UBL7-F1
#
_cell.length_a   1.000
_cell.length_b   1.000
_cell.length_c   1.000
_cell.angle_alpha   90.00
_cell.angle_beta   90.00
_cell.angle_gamma   90.00
#
_symmetry.space_group_name_H-M   'P 1'
#
loop_
_entity.id
_entity.type
_entity.pdbx_description
1 polymer ?
#
loop_
_entity_poly.entity_id
_entity_poly.type
_entity_poly.pdbx_seq_one_letter_code
_entity_poly.pdbx_strand_id
1 'polypeptide(L)'
;MAGGWSSDGAVQEQIDSSIDDAIQRVRSQLPSGESLTHCEACDTLIPEARRQAIKGARLCVSCQSEHDKEQAQFSGYNRRGSKDSQLR
;
A
#
# COMPACT_ATOMS: atom_id res chain seq x y z
N MET A 1 -27.30 -33.43 17.09
CA MET A 1 -25.88 -33.00 17.20
C MET A 1 -25.63 -31.98 16.09
N ALA A 2 -25.88 -30.69 16.36
CA ALA A 2 -25.77 -29.62 15.37
C ALA A 2 -24.38 -28.99 15.46
N GLY A 3 -23.44 -29.51 14.67
CA GLY A 3 -22.08 -29.01 14.54
C GLY A 3 -21.74 -28.74 13.08
N GLY A 4 -22.61 -28.01 12.37
CA GLY A 4 -22.44 -27.70 10.96
C GLY A 4 -22.88 -26.28 10.67
N TRP A 5 -21.99 -25.30 10.87
CA TRP A 5 -22.21 -23.92 10.39
C TRP A 5 -20.95 -23.07 10.20
N SER A 6 -19.74 -23.62 10.33
CA SER A 6 -18.52 -22.94 9.87
C SER A 6 -17.72 -23.93 9.04
N SER A 7 -17.54 -23.66 7.75
CA SER A 7 -16.50 -24.34 6.99
C SER A 7 -15.17 -23.97 7.64
N ASP A 8 -14.34 -24.96 7.98
CA ASP A 8 -13.03 -24.73 8.61
C ASP A 8 -12.10 -23.81 7.77
N GLY A 9 -12.45 -23.53 6.51
CA GLY A 9 -11.75 -22.60 5.62
C GLY A 9 -12.19 -21.14 5.65
N ALA A 10 -13.35 -20.79 6.24
CA ALA A 10 -13.90 -19.43 6.15
C ALA A 10 -13.00 -18.35 6.78
N VAL A 11 -12.26 -18.70 7.85
CA VAL A 11 -11.27 -17.80 8.48
C VAL A 11 -10.04 -17.62 7.60
N GLN A 12 -9.58 -18.70 6.96
CA GLN A 12 -8.43 -18.67 6.06
C GLN A 12 -8.73 -17.81 4.83
N GLU A 13 -9.93 -17.95 4.24
CA GLU A 13 -10.39 -17.13 3.12
C GLU A 13 -10.46 -15.63 3.48
N GLN A 14 -10.83 -15.28 4.72
CA GLN A 14 -10.82 -13.89 5.20
C GLN A 14 -9.40 -13.34 5.36
N ILE A 15 -8.45 -14.17 5.81
CA ILE A 15 -7.04 -13.78 5.92
C ILE A 15 -6.46 -13.56 4.52
N ASP A 16 -6.64 -14.52 3.61
CA ASP A 16 -6.11 -14.47 2.24
C ASP A 16 -6.65 -13.25 1.48
N SER A 17 -7.96 -13.00 1.58
CA SER A 17 -8.58 -11.83 0.93
C SER A 17 -8.07 -10.49 1.50
N SER A 18 -7.78 -10.42 2.80
CA SER A 18 -7.20 -9.22 3.41
C SER A 18 -5.77 -8.97 2.94
N ILE A 19 -4.98 -10.04 2.77
CA ILE A 19 -3.60 -9.98 2.25
C ILE A 19 -3.63 -9.55 0.78
N ASP A 20 -4.47 -10.15 -0.04
CA ASP A 20 -4.59 -9.81 -1.46
C ASP A 20 -4.99 -8.35 -1.66
N ASP A 21 -5.97 -7.86 -0.92
CA ASP A 21 -6.39 -6.46 -0.98
C ASP A 21 -5.24 -5.50 -0.60
N ALA A 22 -4.42 -5.87 0.40
CA ALA A 22 -3.23 -5.09 0.78
C ALA A 22 -2.16 -5.11 -0.33
N ILE A 23 -1.89 -6.27 -0.93
CA ILE A 23 -0.93 -6.40 -2.04
C ILE A 23 -1.39 -5.59 -3.25
N GLN A 24 -2.67 -5.68 -3.63
CA GLN A 24 -3.21 -4.94 -4.77
C GLN A 24 -3.13 -3.43 -4.55
N ARG A 25 -3.42 -2.97 -3.32
CA ARG A 25 -3.26 -1.55 -2.97
C ARG A 25 -1.81 -1.10 -3.17
N VAL A 26 -0.83 -1.82 -2.60
CA VAL A 26 0.58 -1.45 -2.74
C VAL A 26 1.00 -1.45 -4.20
N ARG A 27 0.61 -2.47 -4.98
CA ARG A 27 0.91 -2.54 -6.41
C ARG A 27 0.33 -1.36 -7.20
N SER A 28 -0.87 -0.90 -6.87
CA SER A 28 -1.51 0.24 -7.53
C SER A 28 -0.82 1.58 -7.22
N GLN A 29 -0.09 1.67 -6.12
CA GLN A 29 0.65 2.88 -5.71
C GLN A 29 2.06 2.94 -6.31
N LEU A 30 2.54 1.85 -6.91
CA LEU A 30 3.85 1.85 -7.56
C LEU A 30 3.79 2.77 -8.79
N PRO A 31 4.68 3.77 -8.86
CA PRO A 31 4.77 4.62 -10.03
C PRO A 31 5.18 3.79 -11.25
N SER A 32 4.71 4.20 -12.42
CA SER A 32 5.07 3.61 -13.70
C SER A 32 5.48 4.73 -14.66
N GLY A 33 6.33 4.41 -15.63
CA GLY A 33 6.83 5.35 -16.63
C GLY A 33 8.23 5.90 -16.33
N GLU A 34 8.56 7.01 -16.98
CA GLU A 34 9.85 7.67 -16.85
C GLU A 34 9.94 8.51 -15.56
N SER A 35 11.10 8.48 -14.93
CA SER A 35 11.35 9.24 -13.70
C SER A 35 11.60 10.72 -14.01
N LEU A 36 11.08 11.61 -13.16
CA LEU A 36 11.32 13.05 -13.28
C LEU A 36 12.78 13.39 -13.02
N THR A 37 13.27 14.45 -13.67
CA THR A 37 14.63 14.96 -13.44
C THR A 37 14.71 15.81 -12.17
N HIS A 38 13.63 16.51 -11.82
CA HIS A 38 13.52 17.39 -10.66
C HIS A 38 12.36 16.94 -9.76
N CYS A 39 12.53 17.12 -8.45
CA CYS A 39 11.57 16.78 -7.42
C CYS A 39 10.34 17.71 -7.49
N GLU A 40 9.14 17.16 -7.56
CA GLU A 40 7.92 17.97 -7.63
C GLU A 40 7.63 18.80 -6.36
N ALA A 41 8.21 18.44 -5.21
CA ALA A 41 7.96 19.13 -3.93
C ALA A 41 8.98 20.24 -3.61
N CYS A 42 10.24 20.06 -4.00
CA CYS A 42 11.33 20.96 -3.61
C CYS A 42 12.26 21.36 -4.76
N ASP A 43 11.93 20.95 -5.98
CA ASP A 43 12.64 21.28 -7.23
C ASP A 43 14.13 20.87 -7.28
N THR A 44 14.55 20.02 -6.34
CA THR A 44 15.92 19.48 -6.33
C THR A 44 16.09 18.38 -7.37
N LEU A 45 17.31 18.24 -7.92
CA LEU A 45 17.64 17.18 -8.86
C LEU A 45 17.44 15.79 -8.23
N ILE A 46 16.72 14.91 -8.94
CA ILE A 46 16.56 13.51 -8.54
C ILE A 46 17.79 12.72 -9.01
N PRO A 47 18.56 12.10 -8.09
CA PRO A 47 19.76 11.36 -8.45
C PRO A 47 19.48 10.25 -9.47
N GLU A 48 20.40 10.03 -10.41
CA GLU A 48 20.26 8.99 -11.45
C GLU A 48 20.08 7.60 -10.86
N ALA A 49 20.81 7.27 -9.80
CA ALA A 49 20.67 6.01 -9.08
C ALA A 49 19.22 5.75 -8.63
N ARG A 50 18.51 6.81 -8.20
CA ARG A 50 17.11 6.73 -7.79
C ARG A 50 16.17 6.59 -8.97
N ARG A 51 16.43 7.30 -10.07
CA ARG A 51 15.67 7.18 -11.32
C ARG A 51 15.78 5.79 -11.95
N GLN A 52 16.93 5.13 -11.79
CA GLN A 52 17.18 3.76 -12.26
C GLN A 52 16.56 2.71 -11.33
N ALA A 53 16.65 2.90 -10.01
CA ALA A 53 16.09 1.97 -9.04
C ALA A 53 14.56 1.99 -9.02
N ILE A 54 13.94 3.17 -9.15
CA ILE A 54 12.49 3.36 -9.17
C ILE A 54 12.11 4.04 -10.48
N LYS A 55 11.55 3.24 -11.40
CA LYS A 55 10.99 3.76 -12.65
C LYS A 55 9.75 4.59 -12.34
N GLY A 56 9.76 5.87 -12.69
CA GLY A 56 8.69 6.82 -12.36
C GLY A 56 8.91 7.57 -11.04
N ALA A 57 10.15 7.69 -10.55
CA ALA A 57 10.42 8.49 -9.35
C ALA A 57 10.06 9.96 -9.57
N ARG A 58 9.19 10.52 -8.71
CA ARG A 58 8.71 11.92 -8.77
C ARG A 58 9.28 12.82 -7.67
N LEU A 59 9.65 12.21 -6.54
CA LEU A 59 10.19 12.90 -5.37
C LEU A 59 11.67 12.55 -5.15
N CYS A 60 12.44 13.48 -4.59
CA CYS A 60 13.78 13.21 -4.10
C CYS A 60 13.72 12.31 -2.84
N VAL A 61 14.89 11.81 -2.40
CA VAL A 61 14.95 10.88 -1.27
C VAL A 61 14.44 11.48 0.04
N SER A 62 14.74 12.75 0.30
CA SER A 62 14.31 13.43 1.52
C SER A 62 12.79 13.57 1.55
N CYS A 63 12.20 14.15 0.50
CA CYS A 63 10.75 14.36 0.43
C CYS A 63 9.97 13.04 0.42
N GLN A 64 10.47 12.01 -0.26
CA GLN A 64 9.83 10.69 -0.21
C GLN A 64 9.88 10.08 1.19
N SER A 65 11.00 10.24 1.90
CA SER A 65 11.12 9.70 3.27
C SER A 65 10.15 10.37 4.23
N GLU A 66 9.81 11.64 4.02
CA GLU A 66 8.79 12.35 4.78
C GLU A 66 7.39 11.84 4.42
N HIS A 67 7.09 11.75 3.12
CA HIS A 67 5.82 11.26 2.62
C HIS A 67 5.53 9.81 3.05
N ASP A 68 6.55 8.93 3.04
CA ASP A 68 6.43 7.54 3.49
C ASP A 68 6.13 7.45 5.00
N LYS A 69 6.71 8.36 5.82
CA LYS A 69 6.40 8.43 7.26
C LYS A 69 4.95 8.84 7.51
N GLU A 70 4.42 9.77 6.72
CA GLU A 70 3.01 10.18 6.79
C GLU A 70 2.09 9.03 6.38
N GLN A 71 2.42 8.33 5.28
CA GLN A 71 1.64 7.19 4.81
C GLN A 71 1.66 6.00 5.77
N ALA A 72 2.78 5.75 6.46
CA ALA A 72 2.90 4.66 7.43
C ALA A 72 1.91 4.79 8.62
N GLN A 73 1.39 6.00 8.88
CA GLN A 73 0.38 6.21 9.93
C GLN A 73 -1.03 5.77 9.50
N PHE A 74 -1.26 5.51 8.21
CA PHE A 74 -2.56 5.09 7.70
C PHE A 74 -2.75 3.57 7.81
N SER A 75 -3.64 3.13 8.72
CA SER A 75 -4.06 1.73 8.80
C SER A 75 -5.11 1.39 7.73
N GLY A 76 -4.98 0.23 7.11
CA GLY A 76 -5.95 -0.24 6.13
C GLY A 76 -7.25 -0.70 6.77
N TYR A 77 -8.37 -0.10 6.36
CA TYR A 77 -9.69 -0.62 6.72
C TYR A 77 -10.01 -1.85 5.85
N ASN A 78 -10.21 -3.02 6.47
CA ASN A 78 -10.79 -4.19 5.79
C ASN A 78 -12.23 -3.78 5.44
N ARG A 79 -12.63 -3.74 4.15
CA ARG A 79 -13.98 -3.29 3.76
C ARG A 79 -14.99 -4.44 3.64
N ARG A 80 -14.54 -5.69 3.78
CA ARG A 80 -15.37 -6.91 3.59
C ARG A 80 -15.76 -7.58 4.91
N GLY A 81 -15.06 -7.30 6.01
CA GLY A 81 -15.51 -7.71 7.34
C GLY A 81 -16.81 -6.99 7.76
N SER A 82 -17.41 -7.44 8.85
CA SER A 82 -18.57 -6.76 9.42
C SER A 82 -18.21 -5.33 9.82
N LYS A 83 -19.07 -4.36 9.50
CA LYS A 83 -18.95 -2.96 9.95
C LYS A 83 -18.78 -2.86 11.47
N ASP A 84 -19.42 -3.75 12.24
CA ASP A 84 -19.32 -3.82 13.70
C ASP A 84 -17.96 -4.33 14.20
N SER A 85 -17.25 -5.13 13.40
CA SER A 85 -15.89 -5.61 13.74
C SER A 85 -14.78 -4.61 13.42
N GLN A 86 -15.08 -3.58 12.61
CA GLN A 86 -14.10 -2.64 12.08
C GLN A 86 -14.16 -1.24 12.73
N LEU A 87 -15.29 -0.89 13.37
CA LEU A 87 -15.51 0.43 13.99
C LEU A 87 -15.32 0.43 15.52
N ARG A 88 -14.72 -0.62 16.08
CA ARG A 88 -14.32 -0.67 17.50
C ARG A 88 -12.91 -0.14 17.71
#